data_AF-W9WAI2-F1
#
_entry.id   AF-W9WAI2-F1
#
_cell.length_a   1.000
_cell.length_b   1.000
_cell.length_c   1.000
_cell.angle_alpha   90.00
_cell.angle_beta   90.00
_cell.angle_gamma   90.00
#
_symmetry.space_group_name_H-M   'P 1'
#
loop_
_entity.id
_entity.type
_entity.pdbx_description
1 polymer ?
#
loop_
_entity_poly.entity_id
_entity_poly.type
_entity_poly.pdbx_seq_one_letter_code
_entity_poly.pdbx_strand_id
1 'polypeptide(L)'
;MYHLARSLYLYATSKPGKSAANNWSEYSILLLGLDNAGKTTLLTQIKALFNTTVDPSNGAVGEAPASTTAGNTVPTVGQNVATISLPDMYLKIWDVGGQWSLRRLWTSYFKSCHAVVFVVDSTDLGNGEIEEAPKTPGAMWHGRKKSYVGKVGDDEVPETPWTPMTPMTPGFFDSGHAQGRLDECRAVLESVLENDDTQGIPILVLANKQDREDCLEVVRIKEGFIKKVFEGEKGGMVRDSRVLPVSALRGTGVKEAVEWVRSRVVWNKETRPPVMR
;
A
#
# COMPACT_ATOMS: atom_id res chain seq x y z
N MET A 1 2.40 -38.34 -4.49
CA MET A 1 2.23 -37.30 -5.53
C MET A 1 2.94 -35.99 -5.16
N TYR A 2 2.63 -35.36 -4.02
CA TYR A 2 3.26 -34.09 -3.58
C TYR A 2 4.80 -34.13 -3.50
N HIS A 3 5.38 -35.17 -2.89
CA HIS A 3 6.84 -35.29 -2.77
C HIS A 3 7.55 -35.49 -4.11
N LEU A 4 6.91 -36.16 -5.08
CA LEU A 4 7.47 -36.35 -6.41
C LEU A 4 7.43 -35.05 -7.21
N ALA A 5 6.30 -34.34 -7.18
CA ALA A 5 6.16 -33.02 -7.80
C ALA A 5 7.13 -32.01 -7.18
N ARG A 6 7.31 -32.02 -5.85
CA ARG A 6 8.28 -31.17 -5.14
C ARG A 6 9.72 -31.50 -5.52
N SER A 7 10.09 -32.78 -5.58
CA SER A 7 11.44 -33.20 -5.99
C SER A 7 11.73 -32.87 -7.45
N LEU A 8 10.76 -33.04 -8.37
CA LEU A 8 10.89 -32.63 -9.76
C LEU A 8 10.99 -31.11 -9.91
N TYR A 9 10.20 -30.35 -9.15
CA TYR A 9 10.24 -28.89 -9.13
C TYR A 9 11.59 -28.38 -8.64
N LEU A 10 12.08 -28.91 -7.50
CA LEU A 10 13.40 -28.57 -6.98
C LEU A 10 14.50 -29.00 -7.95
N TYR A 11 14.41 -30.18 -8.57
CA TYR A 11 15.37 -30.63 -9.58
C TYR A 11 15.40 -29.71 -10.81
N ALA A 12 14.23 -29.27 -11.29
CA ALA A 12 14.12 -28.33 -12.41
C ALA A 12 14.63 -26.92 -12.08
N THR A 13 14.60 -26.52 -10.81
CA THR A 13 14.95 -25.17 -10.34
C THR A 13 16.32 -25.06 -9.65
N SER A 14 17.07 -26.17 -9.48
CA SER A 14 18.27 -26.23 -8.61
C SER A 14 19.63 -26.16 -9.31
N LYS A 15 19.73 -26.00 -10.64
CA LYS A 15 21.04 -25.94 -11.31
C LYS A 15 21.40 -24.54 -11.81
N PRO A 16 22.33 -23.82 -11.13
CA PRO A 16 22.99 -22.66 -11.71
C PRO A 16 24.14 -23.17 -12.59
N GLY A 17 23.89 -23.38 -13.88
CA GLY A 17 24.91 -23.87 -14.78
C GLY A 17 24.45 -24.05 -16.22
N LYS A 18 24.65 -23.00 -17.01
CA LYS A 18 24.80 -22.95 -18.48
C LYS A 18 24.00 -23.96 -19.32
N SER A 19 23.06 -23.38 -20.08
CA SER A 19 22.48 -23.88 -21.33
C SER A 19 21.53 -25.09 -21.25
N ALA A 20 20.33 -24.84 -20.71
CA ALA A 20 19.10 -25.37 -21.28
C ALA A 20 18.21 -24.15 -21.60
N ALA A 21 17.63 -24.09 -22.78
CA ALA A 21 16.91 -22.92 -23.31
C ALA A 21 15.99 -22.26 -22.25
N ASN A 22 16.25 -20.98 -21.98
CA ASN A 22 15.37 -19.97 -21.37
C ASN A 22 14.24 -20.51 -20.48
N ASN A 23 14.54 -20.99 -19.27
CA ASN A 23 13.50 -21.26 -18.27
C ASN A 23 13.75 -20.42 -17.01
N TRP A 24 13.49 -19.12 -17.08
CA TRP A 24 13.67 -18.21 -15.95
C TRP A 24 12.42 -18.17 -15.06
N SER A 25 12.63 -18.01 -13.76
CA SER A 25 11.53 -17.83 -12.81
C SER A 25 10.88 -16.47 -13.00
N GLU A 26 9.57 -16.45 -13.25
CA GLU A 26 8.73 -15.24 -13.29
C GLU A 26 7.93 -15.13 -11.99
N TYR A 27 8.08 -13.99 -11.32
CA TYR A 27 7.33 -13.65 -10.10
C TYR A 27 6.38 -12.48 -10.38
N SER A 28 5.09 -12.70 -10.12
CA SER A 28 4.05 -11.67 -10.20
C SER A 28 4.03 -10.79 -8.94
N ILE A 29 4.20 -9.49 -9.11
CA ILE A 29 4.17 -8.47 -8.05
C ILE A 29 2.93 -7.61 -8.25
N LEU A 30 2.17 -7.34 -7.19
CA LEU A 30 0.95 -6.53 -7.25
C LEU A 30 1.19 -5.15 -6.61
N LEU A 31 1.04 -4.08 -7.39
CA LEU A 31 1.08 -2.70 -6.87
C LEU A 31 -0.32 -2.27 -6.43
N LEU A 32 -0.49 -2.04 -5.13
CA LEU A 32 -1.73 -1.60 -4.50
C LEU A 32 -1.53 -0.28 -3.75
N GLY A 33 -2.63 0.31 -3.30
CA GLY A 33 -2.66 1.60 -2.61
C GLY A 33 -3.79 2.49 -3.14
N LEU A 34 -4.11 3.55 -2.39
CA LEU A 34 -5.17 4.48 -2.76
C LEU A 34 -4.89 5.15 -4.12
N ASP A 35 -5.93 5.72 -4.72
CA ASP A 35 -5.77 6.66 -5.84
C ASP A 35 -4.79 7.78 -5.47
N ASN A 36 -4.10 8.34 -6.46
CA ASN A 36 -3.08 9.37 -6.28
C ASN A 36 -1.82 8.99 -5.46
N ALA A 37 -1.74 7.78 -4.91
CA ALA A 37 -0.56 7.32 -4.15
C ALA A 37 0.74 7.25 -4.98
N GLY A 38 0.64 7.23 -6.32
CA GLY A 38 1.80 7.22 -7.24
C GLY A 38 2.21 5.84 -7.78
N LYS A 39 1.30 4.86 -7.81
CA LYS A 39 1.55 3.50 -8.33
C LYS A 39 2.01 3.46 -9.79
N THR A 40 1.31 4.16 -10.69
CA THR A 40 1.64 4.20 -12.11
C THR A 40 2.93 4.97 -12.40
N THR A 41 3.18 6.05 -11.65
CA THR A 41 4.47 6.77 -11.64
C THR A 41 5.60 5.82 -11.23
N LEU A 42 5.41 5.05 -10.15
CA LEU A 42 6.39 4.07 -9.69
C LEU A 42 6.65 2.98 -10.74
N LEU A 43 5.61 2.43 -11.37
CA LEU A 43 5.77 1.44 -12.44
C LEU A 43 6.56 2.01 -13.62
N THR A 44 6.25 3.23 -14.05
CA THR A 44 6.97 3.93 -15.12
C THR A 44 8.44 4.11 -14.77
N GLN A 45 8.72 4.50 -13.53
CA GLN A 45 10.06 4.69 -13.03
C GLN A 45 10.85 3.38 -12.94
N ILE A 46 10.23 2.29 -12.48
CA ILE A 46 10.83 0.94 -12.47
C ILE A 46 11.20 0.52 -13.90
N LYS A 47 10.30 0.70 -14.87
CA LYS A 47 10.60 0.37 -16.28
C LYS A 47 11.79 1.14 -16.80
N ALA A 48 11.86 2.44 -16.52
CA ALA A 48 12.98 3.27 -16.96
C ALA A 48 14.32 2.84 -16.34
N LEU A 49 14.32 2.42 -15.07
CA LEU A 49 15.53 2.02 -14.36
C LEU A 49 16.04 0.62 -14.73
N PHE A 50 15.15 -0.30 -15.12
CA PHE A 50 15.47 -1.73 -15.26
C PHE A 50 15.31 -2.29 -16.68
N ASN A 51 14.60 -1.64 -17.59
CA ASN A 51 14.44 -2.12 -18.97
C ASN A 51 15.42 -1.50 -19.98
N THR A 52 16.30 -0.60 -19.55
CA THR A 52 17.23 0.13 -20.44
C THR A 52 18.63 -0.49 -20.54
N THR A 53 18.87 -1.68 -20.00
CA THR A 53 20.16 -2.37 -20.17
C THR A 53 19.98 -3.77 -20.70
N VAL A 54 19.86 -3.87 -22.02
CA VAL A 54 20.14 -5.10 -22.76
C VAL A 54 21.21 -4.78 -23.80
N ASP A 55 22.46 -4.78 -23.38
CA ASP A 55 23.50 -5.42 -24.18
C ASP A 55 23.88 -6.72 -23.44
N PRO A 56 23.52 -7.91 -23.97
CA PRO A 56 23.83 -9.20 -23.36
C PRO A 56 25.33 -9.47 -23.21
N SER A 57 26.20 -8.65 -23.80
CA SER A 57 27.65 -8.86 -23.79
C SER A 57 28.38 -8.36 -22.53
N ASN A 58 27.81 -7.40 -21.78
CA ASN A 58 28.60 -6.66 -20.77
C ASN A 58 28.13 -6.77 -19.32
N GLY A 59 27.04 -7.50 -19.01
CA GLY A 59 26.68 -7.87 -17.63
C GLY A 59 26.50 -6.72 -16.62
N ALA A 60 26.51 -5.48 -17.08
CA ALA A 60 26.40 -4.29 -16.26
C ALA A 60 24.93 -3.88 -16.16
N VAL A 61 24.36 -4.02 -14.96
CA VAL A 61 23.07 -3.41 -14.58
C VAL A 61 23.32 -1.91 -14.43
N GLY A 62 23.34 -1.22 -15.56
CA GLY A 62 23.74 0.19 -15.66
C GLY A 62 22.67 1.14 -15.14
N GLU A 63 23.15 2.15 -14.40
CA GLU A 63 22.40 3.27 -13.84
C GLU A 63 21.66 4.06 -14.92
N ALA A 64 20.47 3.62 -15.31
CA ALA A 64 19.62 4.42 -16.17
C ALA A 64 19.21 5.70 -15.42
N PRO A 65 19.17 6.86 -16.09
CA PRO A 65 18.62 8.07 -15.49
C PRO A 65 17.15 7.86 -15.16
N ALA A 66 16.68 8.54 -14.11
CA ALA A 66 15.27 8.52 -13.76
C ALA A 66 14.40 9.03 -14.92
N SER A 67 13.17 8.50 -15.03
CA SER A 67 12.25 8.94 -16.08
C SER A 67 11.80 10.37 -15.81
N THR A 68 12.08 11.28 -16.73
CA THR A 68 11.62 12.68 -16.66
C THR A 68 10.12 12.82 -16.95
N THR A 69 9.45 11.77 -17.43
CA THR A 69 8.01 11.77 -17.78
C THR A 69 7.13 11.02 -16.80
N ALA A 70 7.68 10.45 -15.72
CA ALA A 70 6.93 9.66 -14.74
C ALA A 70 5.78 10.44 -14.06
N GLY A 71 5.86 11.77 -14.02
CA GLY A 71 4.83 12.65 -13.43
C GLY A 71 3.58 12.87 -14.30
N ASN A 72 3.62 12.56 -15.60
CA ASN A 72 2.52 12.84 -16.52
C ASN A 72 1.58 11.64 -16.63
N THR A 73 0.90 11.30 -15.54
CA THR A 73 -0.04 10.16 -15.49
C THR A 73 -1.49 10.62 -15.29
N VAL A 74 -2.42 9.94 -15.94
CA VAL A 74 -3.87 10.08 -15.68
C VAL A 74 -4.33 8.99 -14.70
N PRO A 75 -5.47 9.17 -14.01
CA PRO A 75 -6.02 8.11 -13.16
C PRO A 75 -6.22 6.81 -13.95
N THR A 76 -5.61 5.73 -13.47
CA THR A 76 -5.66 4.42 -14.14
C THR A 76 -7.06 3.83 -14.06
N VAL A 77 -7.72 3.72 -15.22
CA VAL A 77 -8.96 2.99 -15.41
C VAL A 77 -8.60 1.56 -15.82
N GLY A 78 -8.70 0.60 -14.90
CA GLY A 78 -8.33 -0.81 -15.13
C GLY A 78 -6.96 -1.18 -14.55
N GLN A 79 -6.07 -1.72 -15.39
CA GLN A 79 -4.75 -2.23 -14.98
C GLN A 79 -3.66 -1.90 -16.02
N ASN A 80 -2.42 -1.69 -15.56
CA ASN A 80 -1.22 -1.74 -16.38
C ASN A 80 -0.37 -2.95 -16.00
N VAL A 81 0.40 -3.50 -16.94
CA VAL A 81 1.33 -4.61 -16.69
C VAL A 81 2.68 -4.27 -17.27
N ALA A 82 3.75 -4.51 -16.52
CA ALA A 82 5.10 -4.48 -17.04
C ALA A 82 5.89 -5.69 -16.55
N THR A 83 6.72 -6.24 -17.42
CA THR A 83 7.75 -7.21 -17.02
C THR A 83 9.10 -6.51 -17.06
N ILE A 84 9.86 -6.63 -15.96
CA ILE A 84 11.27 -6.24 -15.94
C ILE A 84 12.16 -7.49 -15.90
N SER A 85 13.29 -7.41 -16.60
CA SER A 85 14.29 -8.47 -16.63
C SER A 85 15.37 -8.18 -15.60
N LEU A 86 15.52 -9.06 -14.62
CA LEU A 86 16.64 -9.06 -13.69
C LEU A 86 17.66 -10.14 -14.13
N PRO A 87 18.90 -10.13 -13.63
CA PRO A 87 19.92 -11.11 -14.04
C PRO A 87 19.54 -12.58 -13.84
N ASP A 88 18.62 -12.87 -12.91
CA ASP A 88 18.27 -14.21 -12.45
C ASP A 88 16.76 -14.52 -12.47
N MET A 89 15.90 -13.55 -12.81
CA MET A 89 14.45 -13.72 -12.81
C MET A 89 13.72 -12.66 -13.64
N TYR A 90 12.44 -12.89 -13.89
CA TYR A 90 11.51 -11.88 -14.36
C TYR A 90 10.60 -11.41 -13.21
N LEU A 91 10.40 -10.10 -13.08
CA LEU A 91 9.34 -9.55 -12.24
C LEU A 91 8.22 -9.02 -13.12
N LYS A 92 7.03 -9.62 -13.01
CA LYS A 92 5.81 -9.19 -13.70
C LYS A 92 4.97 -8.34 -12.74
N ILE A 93 4.96 -7.04 -12.96
CA ILE A 93 4.37 -6.05 -12.08
C ILE A 93 3.00 -5.65 -12.61
N TRP A 94 1.97 -5.82 -11.77
CA TRP A 94 0.58 -5.47 -12.03
C TRP A 94 0.22 -4.19 -11.28
N ASP A 95 0.02 -3.09 -12.01
CA ASP A 95 -0.46 -1.81 -11.47
C ASP A 95 -1.98 -1.74 -11.62
N VAL A 96 -2.68 -1.79 -10.49
CA VAL A 96 -4.15 -1.85 -10.47
C VAL A 96 -4.72 -0.52 -9.97
N GLY A 97 -5.81 -0.05 -10.58
CA GLY A 97 -6.47 1.19 -10.20
C GLY A 97 -6.79 1.29 -8.70
N GLY A 98 -6.48 2.44 -8.10
CA GLY A 98 -6.66 2.70 -6.67
C GLY A 98 -7.96 3.41 -6.28
N GLN A 99 -8.76 3.81 -7.27
CA GLN A 99 -10.06 4.44 -7.03
C GLN A 99 -11.00 3.46 -6.33
N TRP A 100 -11.81 3.96 -5.39
CA TRP A 100 -12.76 3.16 -4.62
C TRP A 100 -13.55 2.15 -5.47
N SER A 101 -14.13 2.60 -6.58
CA SER A 101 -14.92 1.78 -7.50
C SER A 101 -14.16 0.62 -8.16
N LEU A 102 -12.83 0.72 -8.26
CA LEU A 102 -11.95 -0.26 -8.90
C LEU A 102 -11.33 -1.24 -7.91
N ARG A 103 -11.31 -0.94 -6.59
CA ARG A 103 -10.67 -1.80 -5.57
C ARG A 103 -11.26 -3.20 -5.49
N ARG A 104 -12.53 -3.37 -5.88
CA ARG A 104 -13.19 -4.69 -6.01
C ARG A 104 -12.47 -5.66 -6.95
N LEU A 105 -11.64 -5.16 -7.87
CA LEU A 105 -10.89 -6.00 -8.81
C LEU A 105 -9.62 -6.60 -8.18
N TRP A 106 -9.12 -6.06 -7.07
CA TRP A 106 -7.83 -6.45 -6.49
C TRP A 106 -7.78 -7.94 -6.09
N THR A 107 -8.88 -8.46 -5.57
CA THR A 107 -9.02 -9.86 -5.15
C THR A 107 -8.76 -10.85 -6.30
N SER A 108 -9.07 -10.47 -7.53
CA SER A 108 -8.82 -11.28 -8.74
C SER A 108 -7.34 -11.56 -8.98
N TYR A 109 -6.42 -10.79 -8.37
CA TYR A 109 -4.97 -10.95 -8.58
C TYR A 109 -4.26 -11.64 -7.42
N PHE A 110 -4.86 -11.68 -6.22
CA PHE A 110 -4.19 -12.14 -4.99
C PHE A 110 -3.68 -13.57 -5.09
N LYS A 111 -4.49 -14.49 -5.62
CA LYS A 111 -4.11 -15.90 -5.76
C LYS A 111 -2.83 -16.13 -6.55
N SER A 112 -2.54 -15.25 -7.52
CA SER A 112 -1.41 -15.37 -8.45
C SER A 112 -0.21 -14.49 -8.09
N CYS A 113 -0.34 -13.63 -7.07
CA CYS A 113 0.74 -12.73 -6.68
C CYS A 113 1.73 -13.41 -5.71
N HIS A 114 3.01 -13.05 -5.85
CA HIS A 114 4.11 -13.56 -5.04
C HIS A 114 4.56 -12.53 -4.00
N ALA A 115 4.23 -11.25 -4.20
CA ALA A 115 4.38 -10.16 -3.25
C ALA A 115 3.39 -9.04 -3.55
N VAL A 116 3.06 -8.26 -2.52
CA VAL A 116 2.36 -6.99 -2.67
C VAL A 116 3.32 -5.83 -2.38
N VAL A 117 3.27 -4.80 -3.21
CA VAL A 117 3.86 -3.50 -2.93
C VAL A 117 2.72 -2.52 -2.71
N PHE A 118 2.57 -2.05 -1.47
CA PHE A 118 1.54 -1.13 -1.06
C PHE A 118 2.09 0.30 -1.02
N VAL A 119 1.63 1.16 -1.93
CA VAL A 119 2.10 2.53 -2.06
C VAL A 119 1.23 3.46 -1.23
N VAL A 120 1.88 4.24 -0.37
CA VAL A 120 1.27 5.21 0.53
C VAL A 120 1.70 6.61 0.10
N ASP A 121 0.73 7.51 -0.04
CA ASP A 121 1.02 8.93 -0.23
C ASP A 121 1.42 9.56 1.11
N SER A 122 2.69 9.88 1.30
CA SER A 122 3.17 10.44 2.56
C SER A 122 2.65 11.86 2.83
N THR A 123 2.06 12.54 1.84
CA THR A 123 1.49 13.89 2.01
C THR A 123 -0.01 13.88 2.29
N ASP A 124 -0.64 12.70 2.28
CA ASP A 124 -2.11 12.55 2.38
C ASP A 124 -2.55 11.74 3.61
N LEU A 125 -1.69 11.64 4.64
CA LEU A 125 -1.96 10.88 5.88
C LEU A 125 -2.24 11.74 7.10
N GLY A 126 -2.32 13.06 6.95
CA GLY A 126 -2.42 13.97 8.11
C GLY A 126 -1.20 13.86 9.02
N ASN A 127 -1.42 13.69 10.33
CA ASN A 127 -0.34 13.54 11.32
C ASN A 127 0.32 12.14 11.32
N GLY A 128 -0.25 11.16 10.61
CA GLY A 128 0.27 9.79 10.55
C GLY A 128 0.02 8.94 11.80
N GLU A 129 -0.82 9.41 12.71
CA GLU A 129 -1.11 8.70 13.95
C GLU A 129 -2.54 8.17 13.90
N ILE A 130 -2.66 6.85 13.92
CA ILE A 130 -3.96 6.22 14.21
C ILE A 130 -4.31 6.53 15.66
N GLU A 131 -5.42 7.23 15.90
CA GLU A 131 -5.98 7.42 17.23
C GLU A 131 -6.33 6.04 17.83
N GLU A 132 -5.80 5.73 19.01
CA GLU A 132 -6.22 4.52 19.73
C GLU A 132 -7.65 4.73 20.24
N ALA A 133 -8.54 3.76 20.00
CA ALA A 133 -9.83 3.74 20.69
C ALA A 133 -9.57 3.78 22.20
N PRO A 134 -10.32 4.58 22.98
CA PRO A 134 -10.08 4.70 24.42
C PRO A 134 -10.14 3.34 25.09
N LYS A 135 -9.01 2.91 25.67
CA LYS A 135 -8.82 1.64 26.41
C LYS A 135 -9.49 1.66 27.78
N THR A 136 -10.78 2.03 27.85
CA THR A 136 -11.57 1.93 29.08
C THR A 136 -12.70 0.93 28.88
N PRO A 137 -12.62 -0.27 29.50
CA PRO A 137 -13.79 -1.10 29.67
C PRO A 137 -14.76 -0.34 30.59
N GLY A 138 -15.84 0.22 30.02
CA GLY A 138 -16.97 0.74 30.80
C GLY A 138 -17.20 2.26 30.82
N ALA A 139 -16.50 3.07 30.02
CA ALA A 139 -16.86 4.49 29.90
C ALA A 139 -17.88 4.69 28.78
N MET A 140 -19.18 4.78 29.13
CA MET A 140 -20.21 5.32 28.25
C MET A 140 -19.74 6.67 27.69
N TRP A 141 -19.69 6.76 26.36
CA TRP A 141 -19.43 7.98 25.60
C TRP A 141 -20.42 9.09 26.01
N HIS A 142 -20.01 9.95 26.93
CA HIS A 142 -20.69 11.23 27.15
C HIS A 142 -20.07 12.22 26.19
N GLY A 143 -20.75 12.42 25.06
CA GLY A 143 -20.42 13.45 24.08
C GLY A 143 -20.12 14.77 24.79
N ARG A 144 -18.92 15.29 24.53
CA ARG A 144 -18.41 16.56 25.03
C ARG A 144 -19.35 17.70 24.63
N LYS A 145 -20.31 18.06 25.48
CA LYS A 145 -20.91 19.40 25.44
C LYS A 145 -19.95 20.34 26.17
N LYS A 146 -19.27 21.21 25.43
CA LYS A 146 -18.64 22.40 26.01
C LYS A 146 -19.78 23.32 26.48
N SER A 147 -20.12 23.25 27.76
CA SER A 147 -20.94 24.26 28.43
C SER A 147 -20.01 25.34 28.97
N TYR A 148 -20.11 26.54 28.43
CA TYR A 148 -19.58 27.76 29.07
C TYR A 148 -20.25 27.90 30.43
N VAL A 149 -19.50 27.84 31.53
CA VAL A 149 -19.97 28.25 32.86
C VAL A 149 -19.49 29.68 33.08
N GLY A 150 -20.37 30.63 32.78
CA GLY A 150 -20.27 32.02 33.25
C GLY A 150 -20.80 32.11 34.69
N LYS A 151 -20.09 32.85 35.53
CA LYS A 151 -20.49 33.18 36.91
C LYS A 151 -21.83 33.91 36.94
N VAL A 152 -22.64 33.57 37.95
CA VAL A 152 -23.92 34.20 38.30
C VAL A 152 -23.71 35.32 39.32
N GLY A 153 -24.48 36.39 39.15
CA GLY A 153 -24.75 37.51 40.06
C GLY A 153 -25.29 38.65 39.20
N ASP A 154 -26.45 39.27 39.38
CA ASP A 154 -27.50 39.20 40.39
C ASP A 154 -28.86 39.48 39.69
N ASP A 155 -29.93 39.19 40.42
CA ASP A 155 -31.35 39.51 40.25
C ASP A 155 -31.78 40.48 39.14
N GLU A 156 -32.64 40.01 38.23
CA GLU A 156 -33.76 40.79 37.66
C GLU A 156 -34.74 39.86 36.90
N VAL A 157 -36.02 39.90 37.26
CA VAL A 157 -37.13 39.24 36.53
C VAL A 157 -37.68 40.24 35.52
N PRO A 158 -37.86 39.87 34.24
CA PRO A 158 -39.19 40.12 33.66
C PRO A 158 -39.69 39.09 32.62
N GLU A 159 -40.99 38.85 32.73
CA GLU A 159 -42.02 38.73 31.68
C GLU A 159 -41.73 37.95 30.38
N THR A 160 -42.54 36.91 30.14
CA THR A 160 -42.56 36.11 28.91
C THR A 160 -43.40 36.76 27.80
N PRO A 161 -42.88 36.93 26.57
CA PRO A 161 -43.69 36.99 25.37
C PRO A 161 -43.53 35.72 24.52
N TRP A 162 -44.66 35.18 24.04
CA TRP A 162 -44.75 34.06 23.11
C TRP A 162 -43.88 34.27 21.85
N THR A 163 -43.00 33.30 21.54
CA THR A 163 -42.17 33.30 20.32
C THR A 163 -42.78 32.39 19.25
N PRO A 164 -42.85 32.79 17.96
CA PRO A 164 -43.49 31.99 16.91
C PRO A 164 -42.66 30.74 16.56
N MET A 165 -43.34 29.62 16.26
CA MET A 165 -42.70 28.38 15.79
C MET A 165 -41.82 28.66 14.55
N THR A 166 -40.52 28.43 14.69
CA THR A 166 -39.56 28.46 13.58
C THR A 166 -39.81 27.26 12.66
N PRO A 167 -39.78 27.38 11.32
CA PRO A 167 -39.99 26.25 10.44
C PRO A 167 -38.91 25.20 10.65
N MET A 168 -39.31 23.95 10.89
CA MET A 168 -38.43 22.79 10.89
C MET A 168 -37.77 22.68 9.51
N THR A 169 -36.49 23.05 9.43
CA THR A 169 -35.65 22.70 8.30
C THR A 169 -35.40 21.18 8.39
N PRO A 170 -35.65 20.40 7.33
CA PRO A 170 -35.35 18.98 7.35
C PRO A 170 -33.86 18.80 7.61
N GLY A 171 -33.53 18.12 8.71
CA GLY A 171 -32.18 17.73 9.03
C GLY A 171 -31.61 16.89 7.90
N PHE A 172 -30.70 17.46 7.13
CA PHE A 172 -29.72 16.70 6.38
C PHE A 172 -28.74 16.14 7.41
N PHE A 173 -29.09 15.00 8.00
CA PHE A 173 -28.12 14.09 8.57
C PHE A 173 -27.29 13.53 7.41
N ASP A 174 -26.25 14.25 7.03
CA ASP A 174 -25.13 13.63 6.33
C ASP A 174 -24.23 12.97 7.39
N SER A 175 -24.60 11.75 7.77
CA SER A 175 -23.73 10.84 8.52
C SER A 175 -22.90 9.96 7.59
N GLY A 176 -22.48 10.50 6.43
CA GLY A 176 -21.64 9.84 5.44
C GLY A 176 -20.17 10.26 5.54
N HIS A 177 -19.36 9.47 6.25
CA HIS A 177 -17.91 9.35 6.08
C HIS A 177 -17.09 10.64 5.82
N ALA A 178 -16.81 11.41 6.88
CA ALA A 178 -15.53 12.14 6.97
C ALA A 178 -14.42 11.19 7.46
N GLN A 179 -14.29 10.01 6.84
CA GLN A 179 -13.19 9.10 7.14
C GLN A 179 -11.92 9.74 6.55
N GLY A 180 -10.95 10.09 7.39
CA GLY A 180 -9.71 10.69 6.92
C GLY A 180 -8.99 9.77 5.93
N ARG A 181 -8.16 10.33 5.04
CA ARG A 181 -7.36 9.55 4.08
C ARG A 181 -6.48 8.49 4.74
N LEU A 182 -5.96 8.76 5.94
CA LEU A 182 -5.24 7.78 6.76
C LEU A 182 -6.10 6.57 7.10
N ASP A 183 -7.33 6.80 7.55
CA ASP A 183 -8.25 5.73 7.92
C ASP A 183 -8.74 4.94 6.70
N GLU A 184 -8.97 5.61 5.57
CA GLU A 184 -9.24 4.94 4.30
C GLU A 184 -8.07 4.04 3.90
N CYS A 185 -6.84 4.56 3.99
CA CYS A 185 -5.61 3.83 3.69
C CYS A 185 -5.47 2.60 4.61
N ARG A 186 -5.76 2.79 5.90
CA ARG A 186 -5.78 1.74 6.92
C ARG A 186 -6.77 0.64 6.57
N ALA A 187 -8.04 0.99 6.37
CA ALA A 187 -9.09 0.01 6.07
C ALA A 187 -8.76 -0.81 4.82
N VAL A 188 -8.17 -0.16 3.80
CA VAL A 188 -7.73 -0.82 2.58
C VAL A 188 -6.55 -1.77 2.85
N LEU A 189 -5.53 -1.36 3.60
CA LEU A 189 -4.41 -2.23 3.94
C LEU A 189 -4.85 -3.42 4.80
N GLU A 190 -5.72 -3.20 5.79
CA GLU A 190 -6.34 -4.26 6.59
C GLU A 190 -7.06 -5.28 5.71
N SER A 191 -7.85 -4.82 4.73
CA SER A 191 -8.56 -5.73 3.80
C SER A 191 -7.63 -6.62 2.97
N VAL A 192 -6.41 -6.14 2.66
CA VAL A 192 -5.39 -6.93 1.97
C VAL A 192 -4.80 -7.98 2.91
N LEU A 193 -4.58 -7.65 4.19
CA LEU A 193 -4.02 -8.55 5.21
C LEU A 193 -4.99 -9.65 5.62
N GLU A 194 -6.29 -9.33 5.71
CA GLU A 194 -7.38 -10.25 6.05
C GLU A 194 -7.66 -11.27 4.95
N ASN A 195 -7.22 -11.02 3.71
CA ASN A 195 -7.52 -11.92 2.60
C ASN A 195 -6.65 -13.19 2.62
N ASP A 196 -7.29 -14.36 2.60
CA ASP A 196 -6.61 -15.66 2.64
C ASP A 196 -5.65 -15.88 1.47
N ASP A 197 -5.96 -15.39 0.27
CA ASP A 197 -5.10 -15.56 -0.89
C ASP A 197 -3.79 -14.79 -0.77
N THR A 198 -3.72 -13.76 0.07
CA THR A 198 -2.48 -13.04 0.34
C THR A 198 -1.66 -13.70 1.44
N GLN A 199 -2.16 -14.73 2.15
CA GLN A 199 -1.43 -15.37 3.25
C GLN A 199 -0.03 -15.86 2.84
N GLY A 200 0.94 -15.54 3.70
CA GLY A 200 2.34 -15.92 3.55
C GLY A 200 3.13 -15.16 2.49
N ILE A 201 2.54 -14.25 1.71
CA ILE A 201 3.31 -13.41 0.77
C ILE A 201 3.96 -12.22 1.49
N PRO A 202 5.17 -11.80 1.09
CA PRO A 202 5.79 -10.57 1.59
C PRO A 202 5.02 -9.32 1.13
N ILE A 203 4.99 -8.31 2.01
CA ILE A 203 4.34 -7.01 1.76
C ILE A 203 5.34 -5.88 1.95
N LEU A 204 5.71 -5.21 0.86
CA LEU A 204 6.51 -4.00 0.90
C LEU A 204 5.59 -2.78 0.98
N VAL A 205 5.72 -1.96 2.01
CA VAL A 205 5.06 -0.66 2.07
C VAL A 205 6.03 0.42 1.60
N LEU A 206 5.60 1.25 0.66
CA LEU A 206 6.37 2.36 0.14
C LEU A 206 5.77 3.68 0.62
N ALA A 207 6.49 4.39 1.48
CA ALA A 207 6.21 5.77 1.83
C ALA A 207 6.65 6.67 0.66
N ASN A 208 5.71 6.97 -0.23
CA ASN A 208 5.99 7.69 -1.47
C ASN A 208 5.87 9.21 -1.30
N LYS A 209 6.40 9.96 -2.28
CA LYS A 209 6.46 11.42 -2.33
C LYS A 209 7.37 12.05 -1.27
N GLN A 210 8.43 11.34 -0.90
CA GLN A 210 9.45 11.83 0.05
C GLN A 210 10.31 12.99 -0.52
N ASP A 211 10.09 13.37 -1.77
CA ASP A 211 10.64 14.58 -2.37
C ASP A 211 9.88 15.87 -2.01
N ARG A 212 8.70 15.75 -1.39
CA ARG A 212 7.90 16.90 -0.97
C ARG A 212 8.21 17.30 0.47
N GLU A 213 8.20 18.60 0.74
CA GLU A 213 8.49 19.15 2.08
C GLU A 213 7.37 18.85 3.10
N ASP A 214 6.13 18.72 2.63
CA ASP A 214 4.96 18.38 3.45
C ASP A 214 4.79 16.87 3.64
N CYS A 215 5.79 16.06 3.29
CA CYS A 215 5.73 14.62 3.48
C CYS A 215 5.88 14.22 4.95
N LEU A 216 5.15 13.19 5.34
CA LEU A 216 5.30 12.55 6.62
C LEU A 216 6.59 11.72 6.66
N GLU A 217 7.34 11.83 7.76
CA GLU A 217 8.54 11.02 7.99
C GLU A 217 8.22 9.52 7.96
N VAL A 218 9.11 8.73 7.34
CA VAL A 218 8.96 7.28 7.24
C VAL A 218 8.79 6.61 8.60
N VAL A 219 9.47 7.12 9.64
CA VAL A 219 9.38 6.59 11.01
C VAL A 219 7.97 6.75 11.56
N ARG A 220 7.30 7.88 11.30
CA ARG A 220 5.91 8.10 11.70
C ARG A 220 4.95 7.20 10.95
N ILE A 221 5.13 7.02 9.64
CA ILE A 221 4.35 6.05 8.86
C ILE A 221 4.55 4.64 9.42
N LYS A 222 5.79 4.25 9.71
CA LYS A 222 6.11 2.92 10.21
C LYS A 222 5.52 2.66 11.60
N GLU A 223 5.83 3.48 12.59
CA GLU A 223 5.43 3.24 13.98
C GLU A 223 3.99 3.71 14.28
N GLY A 224 3.55 4.82 13.67
CA GLY A 224 2.25 5.44 13.92
C GLY A 224 1.09 4.85 13.11
N PHE A 225 1.39 4.27 11.94
CA PHE A 225 0.39 3.66 11.05
C PHE A 225 0.64 2.16 10.84
N ILE A 226 1.70 1.79 10.14
CA ILE A 226 1.90 0.41 9.65
C ILE A 226 1.99 -0.59 10.79
N LYS A 227 2.78 -0.31 11.82
CA LYS A 227 2.91 -1.20 12.98
C LYS A 227 1.57 -1.49 13.64
N LYS A 228 0.73 -0.46 13.85
CA LYS A 228 -0.61 -0.63 14.44
C LYS A 228 -1.54 -1.47 13.56
N VAL A 229 -1.40 -1.40 12.24
CA VAL A 229 -2.18 -2.25 11.32
C VAL A 229 -1.74 -3.71 11.39
N PHE A 230 -0.43 -3.96 11.40
CA PHE A 230 0.12 -5.31 11.44
C PHE A 230 0.03 -5.96 12.83
N GLU A 231 0.00 -5.17 13.91
CA GLU A 231 -0.18 -5.66 15.29
C GLU A 231 -1.66 -5.65 15.75
N GLY A 232 -2.56 -5.05 14.97
CA GLY A 232 -3.98 -4.96 15.30
C GLY A 232 -4.71 -6.31 15.23
N GLU A 233 -5.95 -6.36 15.72
CA GLU A 233 -6.79 -7.58 15.73
C GLU A 233 -6.95 -8.22 14.35
N LYS A 234 -6.92 -7.39 13.31
CA LYS A 234 -7.02 -7.78 11.90
C LYS A 234 -5.69 -8.15 11.25
N GLY A 235 -4.58 -7.83 11.91
CA GLY A 235 -3.21 -8.14 11.50
C GLY A 235 -2.75 -9.53 11.96
N GLY A 236 -3.66 -10.44 12.30
CA GLY A 236 -3.48 -11.66 13.10
C GLY A 236 -2.40 -12.68 12.69
N MET A 237 -1.60 -12.42 11.66
CA MET A 237 -0.38 -13.19 11.35
C MET A 237 0.81 -12.26 11.08
N VAL A 238 1.95 -12.58 11.69
CA VAL A 238 3.24 -11.96 11.36
C VAL A 238 3.52 -12.18 9.88
N ARG A 239 3.52 -11.10 9.10
CA ARG A 239 3.91 -11.11 7.69
C ARG A 239 5.34 -10.59 7.56
N ASP A 240 6.07 -11.11 6.58
CA ASP A 240 7.32 -10.50 6.16
C ASP A 240 7.01 -9.14 5.51
N SER A 241 7.27 -8.06 6.23
CA SER A 241 6.95 -6.72 5.79
C SER A 241 8.08 -5.73 6.05
N ARG A 242 8.12 -4.67 5.24
CA ARG A 242 9.08 -3.57 5.39
C ARG A 242 8.43 -2.27 4.94
N VAL A 243 8.86 -1.16 5.54
CA VAL A 243 8.54 0.20 5.06
C VAL A 243 9.81 0.81 4.48
N LEU A 244 9.74 1.36 3.27
CA LEU A 244 10.84 2.09 2.62
C LEU A 244 10.39 3.48 2.13
N PRO A 245 11.24 4.51 2.25
CA PRO A 245 11.02 5.79 1.58
C PRO A 245 11.22 5.66 0.08
N VAL A 246 10.35 6.29 -0.70
CA VAL A 246 10.55 6.46 -2.15
C VAL A 246 10.10 7.85 -2.62
N SER A 247 10.75 8.32 -3.68
CA SER A 247 10.14 9.29 -4.59
C SER A 247 9.98 8.59 -5.93
N ALA A 248 8.76 8.18 -6.26
CA ALA A 248 8.45 7.61 -7.55
C ALA A 248 8.76 8.60 -8.69
N LEU A 249 8.62 9.90 -8.44
CA LEU A 249 8.90 10.96 -9.40
C LEU A 249 10.39 11.14 -9.67
N ARG A 250 11.22 11.11 -8.62
CA ARG A 250 12.69 11.29 -8.75
C ARG A 250 13.46 9.99 -8.95
N GLY A 251 12.84 8.84 -8.68
CA GLY A 251 13.47 7.52 -8.73
C GLY A 251 14.27 7.13 -7.48
N THR A 252 14.36 7.99 -6.47
CA THR A 252 15.06 7.67 -5.21
C THR A 252 14.32 6.57 -4.45
N GLY A 253 15.05 5.55 -3.96
CA GLY A 253 14.48 4.41 -3.23
C GLY A 253 13.88 3.30 -4.11
N VAL A 254 13.75 3.52 -5.43
CA VAL A 254 13.10 2.56 -6.34
C VAL A 254 13.93 1.30 -6.53
N LYS A 255 15.26 1.42 -6.63
CA LYS A 255 16.16 0.26 -6.78
C LYS A 255 16.14 -0.61 -5.52
N GLU A 256 16.17 0.02 -4.36
CA GLU A 256 16.11 -0.61 -3.04
C GLU A 256 14.77 -1.34 -2.84
N ALA A 257 13.66 -0.76 -3.31
CA ALA A 257 12.35 -1.40 -3.30
C ALA A 257 12.33 -2.66 -4.18
N VAL A 258 12.84 -2.58 -5.42
CA VAL A 258 12.91 -3.73 -6.33
C VAL A 258 13.81 -4.84 -5.77
N GLU A 259 14.97 -4.49 -5.22
CA GLU A 259 15.90 -5.48 -4.65
C GLU A 259 15.32 -6.16 -3.39
N TRP A 260 14.59 -5.41 -2.55
CA TRP A 260 13.86 -6.02 -1.44
C TRP A 260 12.84 -7.05 -1.93
N VAL A 261 12.00 -6.68 -2.90
CA VAL A 261 11.00 -7.59 -3.46
C VAL A 261 11.65 -8.83 -4.08
N ARG A 262 12.70 -8.64 -4.90
CA ARG A 262 13.50 -9.70 -5.51
C ARG A 262 13.99 -10.70 -4.45
N SER A 263 14.57 -10.21 -3.36
CA SER A 263 15.08 -11.07 -2.29
C SER A 263 13.97 -11.88 -1.61
N ARG A 264 12.80 -11.26 -1.36
CA ARG A 264 11.72 -11.89 -0.58
C ARG A 264 10.91 -12.89 -1.38
N VAL A 265 10.70 -12.66 -2.67
CA VAL A 265 10.01 -13.66 -3.51
C VAL A 265 10.85 -14.92 -3.68
N VAL A 266 12.17 -14.80 -3.78
CA VAL A 266 13.08 -15.96 -3.80
C VAL A 266 13.08 -16.70 -2.48
N TRP A 267 13.10 -15.98 -1.35
CA TRP A 267 12.99 -16.60 -0.03
C TRP A 267 11.69 -17.38 0.13
N ASN A 268 10.59 -16.85 -0.42
CA ASN A 268 9.25 -17.43 -0.31
C ASN A 268 8.91 -18.45 -1.42
N LYS A 269 9.85 -18.83 -2.28
CA LYS A 269 9.57 -19.66 -3.47
C LYS A 269 9.05 -21.07 -3.15
N GLU A 270 9.30 -21.59 -1.95
CA GLU A 270 8.78 -22.92 -1.57
C GLU A 270 7.29 -22.89 -1.25
N THR A 271 6.80 -21.82 -0.62
CA THR A 271 5.38 -21.65 -0.26
C THR A 271 4.60 -21.03 -1.41
N ARG A 272 5.24 -20.17 -2.22
CA ARG A 272 4.68 -19.47 -3.37
C ARG A 272 5.63 -19.62 -4.57
N PRO A 273 5.57 -20.75 -5.30
CA PRO A 273 6.51 -21.05 -6.37
C PRO A 273 6.33 -20.12 -7.58
N PRO A 274 7.41 -19.62 -8.19
CA PRO A 274 7.35 -18.85 -9.43
C PRO A 274 6.73 -19.63 -10.59
N VAL A 275 6.29 -18.87 -11.59
CA VAL A 275 5.93 -19.39 -12.91
C VAL A 275 7.23 -19.60 -13.71
N MET A 276 7.39 -20.76 -14.31
CA MET A 276 8.56 -21.06 -15.14
C MET A 276 8.28 -20.63 -16.58
N ARG A 277 9.18 -19.83 -17.18
CA ARG A 277 9.02 -19.24 -18.51
C ARG A 277 10.22 -19.48 -19.40
#